data_AF-A0A838LWM4-F1
#
_entry.id   AF-A0A838LWM4-F1
#
_cell.length_a   1.000
_cell.length_b   1.000
_cell.length_c   1.000
_cell.angle_alpha   90.00
_cell.angle_beta   90.00
_cell.angle_gamma   90.00
#
_symmetry.space_group_name_H-M   'P 1'
#
loop_
_entity.id
_entity.type
_entity.pdbx_description
1 polymer ?
#
loop_
_entity_poly.entity_id
_entity_poly.type
_entity_poly.pdbx_seq_one_letter_code
_entity_poly.pdbx_strand_id
1 'polypeptide(L)'
;MAPRYVLTDRFELEMLSSLTADITLTEISLDQVCELIEKAELEKKMGLHGGWADGIRTRTPVELTPHGPILLVAQTTETERGAMMKWVQVEIID
;
A
#
# COMPACT_ATOMS: atom_id res chain seq x y z
N MET A 1 -15.46 -0.73 8.97
CA MET A 1 -15.00 -1.59 7.87
C MET A 1 -13.58 -1.18 7.54
N ALA A 2 -12.67 -2.12 7.36
CA ALA A 2 -11.31 -1.81 6.94
C ALA A 2 -11.30 -1.49 5.43
N PRO A 3 -10.48 -0.53 4.98
CA PRO A 3 -10.29 -0.26 3.56
C PRO A 3 -9.65 -1.47 2.86
N ARG A 4 -9.79 -1.56 1.53
CA ARG A 4 -9.14 -2.59 0.70
C ARG A 4 -7.66 -2.28 0.45
N TYR A 5 -7.07 -1.32 1.16
CA TYR A 5 -5.66 -0.98 1.04
C TYR A 5 -5.02 -0.93 2.43
N VAL A 6 -3.71 -1.12 2.48
CA VAL A 6 -2.88 -0.82 3.63
C VAL A 6 -1.77 0.11 3.18
N LEU A 7 -1.59 1.20 3.93
CA LEU A 7 -0.52 2.16 3.72
C LEU A 7 0.59 1.90 4.75
N THR A 8 1.82 1.74 4.31
CA THR A 8 2.97 1.48 5.18
C THR A 8 4.21 2.25 4.70
N ASP A 9 5.12 2.57 5.61
CA ASP A 9 6.46 3.07 5.28
C ASP A 9 7.51 1.96 5.21
N ARG A 10 7.09 0.69 5.38
CA ARG A 10 7.96 -0.49 5.47
C ARG A 10 7.46 -1.64 4.63
N PHE A 11 8.40 -2.28 3.95
CA PHE A 11 8.22 -3.57 3.29
C PHE A 11 9.28 -4.54 3.84
N GLU A 12 8.83 -5.53 4.61
CA GLU A 12 9.71 -6.46 5.31
C GLU A 12 9.63 -7.85 4.66
N LEU A 13 10.75 -8.57 4.55
CA LEU A 13 10.78 -9.92 3.95
C LEU A 13 9.88 -10.92 4.71
N GLU A 14 9.61 -10.70 5.99
CA GLU A 14 8.64 -11.50 6.75
C GLU A 14 7.23 -11.44 6.14
N MET A 15 6.85 -10.33 5.50
CA MET A 15 5.58 -10.22 4.75
C MET A 15 5.52 -11.16 3.54
N LEU A 16 6.68 -11.62 3.06
CA LEU A 16 6.81 -12.60 1.97
C LEU A 16 6.88 -14.05 2.49
N SER A 17 7.13 -14.24 3.79
CA SER A 17 7.38 -15.57 4.34
C SER A 17 6.16 -16.50 4.31
N SER A 18 4.95 -15.93 4.27
CA SER A 18 3.69 -16.66 4.14
C SER A 18 3.19 -16.76 2.69
N LEU A 19 3.87 -16.13 1.74
CA LEU A 19 3.42 -16.06 0.34
C LEU A 19 3.81 -17.34 -0.40
N THR A 20 2.81 -18.03 -0.95
CA THR A 20 3.00 -19.16 -1.88
C THR A 20 2.85 -18.75 -3.34
N ALA A 21 2.68 -17.46 -3.61
CA ALA A 21 2.34 -16.88 -4.90
C ALA A 21 3.37 -15.81 -5.30
N ASP A 22 3.43 -15.48 -6.59
CA ASP A 22 4.33 -14.44 -7.09
C ASP A 22 3.83 -13.04 -6.70
N ILE A 23 4.74 -12.07 -6.65
CA ILE A 23 4.40 -10.68 -6.37
C ILE A 23 4.93 -9.73 -7.43
N THR A 24 4.20 -8.65 -7.67
CA THR A 24 4.69 -7.49 -8.42
C THR A 24 4.89 -6.30 -7.53
N LEU A 25 5.96 -5.56 -7.83
CA LEU A 25 6.30 -4.28 -7.21
C LEU A 25 6.26 -3.23 -8.31
N THR A 26 5.28 -2.33 -8.25
CA THR A 26 5.08 -1.29 -9.27
C THR A 26 5.28 0.08 -8.63
N GLU A 27 6.28 0.84 -9.09
CA GLU A 27 6.41 2.24 -8.72
C GLU A 27 5.25 3.03 -9.33
N ILE A 28 4.53 3.81 -8.51
CA ILE A 28 3.36 4.59 -8.91
C ILE A 28 3.50 6.05 -8.47
N SER A 29 2.78 6.96 -9.13
CA SER A 29 2.72 8.37 -8.74
C SER A 29 1.79 8.60 -7.55
N LEU A 30 1.92 9.76 -6.90
CA LEU A 30 0.99 10.17 -5.84
C LEU A 30 -0.46 10.26 -6.36
N ASP A 31 -0.67 10.71 -7.58
CA ASP A 31 -2.01 10.80 -8.18
C ASP A 31 -2.64 9.40 -8.32
N GLN A 32 -1.86 8.41 -8.75
CA GLN A 32 -2.30 7.01 -8.84
C GLN A 32 -2.62 6.42 -7.46
N VAL A 33 -1.84 6.78 -6.43
CA VAL A 33 -2.13 6.40 -5.03
C VAL A 33 -3.48 6.96 -4.59
N CYS A 34 -3.74 8.25 -4.86
CA CYS A 34 -5.00 8.89 -4.52
C CYS A 34 -6.19 8.18 -5.20
N GLU A 35 -6.10 7.94 -6.51
CA GLU A 35 -7.14 7.25 -7.27
C GLU A 35 -7.44 5.84 -6.74
N LEU A 36 -6.41 5.07 -6.39
CA LEU A 36 -6.55 3.72 -5.83
C LEU A 36 -7.28 3.75 -4.49
N ILE A 37 -6.91 4.69 -3.62
CA ILE A 37 -7.53 4.84 -2.30
C ILE A 37 -9.00 5.25 -2.44
N GLU A 38 -9.29 6.27 -3.26
CA GLU A 38 -10.66 6.75 -3.48
C GLU A 38 -11.57 5.62 -4.00
N LYS A 39 -11.08 4.85 -4.96
CA LYS A 39 -11.80 3.68 -5.48
C LYS A 39 -12.06 2.65 -4.40
N ALA A 40 -11.05 2.32 -3.59
CA ALA A 40 -11.19 1.34 -2.51
C ALA A 40 -12.14 1.79 -1.39
N GLU A 41 -12.15 3.08 -1.06
CA GLU A 41 -13.08 3.65 -0.09
C GLU A 41 -14.52 3.68 -0.64
N LEU A 42 -14.69 4.01 -1.92
CA LEU A 42 -15.98 3.97 -2.61
C LEU A 42 -16.56 2.56 -2.64
N GLU A 43 -15.76 1.53 -2.96
CA GLU A 43 -16.16 0.11 -2.92
C GLU A 43 -16.72 -0.29 -1.55
N LYS A 44 -16.17 0.29 -0.48
CA LYS A 44 -16.54 0.00 0.92
C LYS A 44 -17.56 0.98 1.49
N LYS A 45 -18.08 1.92 0.67
CA LYS A 45 -18.97 3.03 1.10
C LYS A 45 -18.38 3.81 2.29
N MET A 46 -17.06 3.94 2.33
CA MET A 46 -16.34 4.73 3.32
C MET A 46 -16.33 6.21 2.87
N GLY A 47 -16.26 7.14 3.82
CA GLY A 47 -16.04 8.55 3.49
C GLY A 47 -14.66 8.76 2.87
N LEU A 48 -14.56 9.68 1.91
CA LEU A 48 -13.32 10.02 1.22
C LEU A 48 -12.23 10.47 2.21
N HIS A 49 -11.05 9.86 2.09
CA HIS A 49 -9.81 10.12 2.83
C HIS A 49 -9.81 9.75 4.31
N GLY A 50 -10.80 9.00 4.80
CA GLY A 50 -10.86 8.57 6.20
C GLY A 50 -9.74 7.59 6.59
N GLY A 51 -9.28 6.73 5.67
CA GLY A 51 -8.32 5.66 5.97
C GLY A 51 -6.84 6.05 5.88
N TRP A 52 -6.51 7.24 5.36
CA TRP A 52 -5.12 7.70 5.19
C TRP A 52 -4.37 7.79 6.52
N ALA A 53 -5.01 8.38 7.54
CA ALA A 53 -4.40 8.60 8.85
C ALA A 53 -4.26 7.31 9.68
N ASP A 54 -5.15 6.33 9.43
CA ASP A 54 -5.17 5.06 10.16
C ASP A 54 -4.18 4.03 9.58
N GLY A 55 -3.93 4.05 8.27
CA GLY A 55 -3.00 3.11 7.61
C GLY A 55 -1.55 3.24 8.07
N ILE A 56 -1.04 4.47 8.17
CA ILE A 56 0.37 4.80 8.52
C ILE A 56 0.79 4.23 9.90
N ARG A 57 -0.17 3.92 10.77
CA ARG A 57 0.13 3.51 12.16
C ARG A 57 0.42 2.03 12.34
N THR A 58 0.18 1.19 11.33
CA THR A 58 0.38 -0.25 11.49
C THR A 58 1.86 -0.63 11.35
N ARG A 59 2.52 -0.82 12.49
CA ARG A 59 3.87 -1.46 12.58
C ARG A 59 3.81 -2.99 12.45
N THR A 60 2.62 -3.54 12.26
CA THR A 60 2.41 -4.97 12.16
C THR A 60 2.59 -5.39 10.70
N PRO A 61 3.41 -6.41 10.41
CA PRO A 61 3.47 -7.02 9.09
C PRO A 61 2.07 -7.39 8.61
N VAL A 62 1.72 -6.95 7.40
CA VAL A 62 0.44 -7.32 6.77
C VAL A 62 0.64 -8.63 6.06
N GLU A 63 -0.25 -9.59 6.31
CA GLU A 63 -0.27 -10.84 5.56
C GLU A 63 -0.78 -10.59 4.14
N LEU A 64 0.07 -10.91 3.16
CA LEU A 64 -0.23 -10.76 1.75
C LEU A 64 -0.95 -12.03 1.27
N THR A 65 -2.23 -11.91 0.89
CA THR A 65 -3.05 -13.01 0.35
C THR A 65 -3.68 -12.65 -1.00
N PRO A 66 -3.84 -13.62 -1.95
CA PRO A 66 -4.49 -13.35 -3.23
C PRO A 66 -5.88 -12.73 -3.02
N HIS A 67 -6.20 -11.68 -3.80
CA HIS A 67 -7.40 -10.85 -3.63
C HIS A 67 -7.55 -10.14 -2.26
N GLY A 68 -6.49 -10.11 -1.45
CA GLY A 68 -6.41 -9.40 -0.19
C GLY A 68 -6.27 -7.88 -0.33
N PRO A 69 -5.87 -7.18 0.75
CA PRO A 69 -5.62 -5.75 0.72
C PRO A 69 -4.49 -5.38 -0.23
N ILE A 70 -4.63 -4.24 -0.92
CA ILE A 70 -3.58 -3.64 -1.75
C ILE A 70 -2.56 -2.99 -0.81
N LEU A 71 -1.30 -3.44 -0.86
CA LEU A 71 -0.25 -2.83 -0.04
C LEU A 71 0.39 -1.66 -0.81
N LEU A 72 0.31 -0.48 -0.22
CA LEU A 72 0.91 0.75 -0.71
C LEU A 72 2.09 1.11 0.22
N VAL A 73 3.30 1.08 -0.33
CA VAL A 73 4.53 1.37 0.40
C VAL A 73 5.00 2.77 0.04
N ALA A 74 5.11 3.64 1.04
CA ALA A 74 5.61 5.01 0.90
C ALA A 74 7.00 5.13 1.50
N GLN A 75 8.02 5.40 0.69
CA GLN A 75 9.39 5.55 1.18
C GLN A 75 9.98 6.89 0.77
N THR A 76 10.51 7.62 1.76
CA THR A 76 11.31 8.82 1.48
C THR A 76 12.68 8.39 0.93
N THR A 77 13.03 8.93 -0.24
CA THR A 77 14.32 8.70 -0.89
C THR A 77 15.05 10.03 -1.04
N GLU A 78 16.35 10.05 -0.72
CA GLU A 78 17.19 11.21 -0.97
C GLU A 78 17.55 11.26 -2.46
N THR A 79 17.33 12.41 -3.08
CA THR A 79 17.70 12.67 -4.48
C THR A 79 18.58 13.91 -4.56
N GLU A 80 19.19 14.15 -5.72
CA GLU A 80 19.95 15.39 -5.99
C GLU A 80 19.11 16.67 -5.82
N ARG A 81 17.77 16.55 -5.85
CA ARG A 81 16.83 17.66 -5.68
C ARG A 81 16.24 17.75 -4.26
N GLY A 82 16.72 16.92 -3.34
CA GLY A 82 16.22 16.78 -1.97
C GLY A 82 15.40 15.51 -1.76
N ALA A 83 14.86 15.37 -0.55
CA ALA A 83 14.03 14.25 -0.16
C ALA A 83 12.74 14.19 -0.99
N MET A 84 12.51 13.07 -1.66
CA MET A 84 11.31 12.79 -2.46
C MET A 84 10.66 11.50 -2.01
N MET A 85 9.33 11.53 -1.84
CA MET A 85 8.56 10.34 -1.49
C MET A 85 8.29 9.50 -2.73
N LYS A 86 8.68 8.23 -2.68
CA LYS A 86 8.34 7.20 -3.66
C LYS A 86 7.22 6.32 -3.16
N TRP A 87 6.39 5.87 -4.08
CA TRP A 87 5.25 5.02 -3.80
C TRP A 87 5.36 3.75 -4.61
N VAL A 88 5.17 2.61 -3.95
CA VAL A 88 5.17 1.30 -4.58
C VAL A 88 3.88 0.58 -4.24
N GLN A 89 3.17 0.13 -5.26
CA GLN A 89 2.07 -0.81 -5.12
C GLN A 89 2.63 -2.23 -5.14
N VAL A 90 2.23 -3.03 -4.15
CA VAL A 90 2.51 -4.46 -4.12
C VAL A 90 1.22 -5.22 -4.43
N GLU A 91 1.27 -6.06 -5.45
CA GLU A 91 0.18 -6.96 -5.82
C GLU A 91 0.65 -8.41 -5.79
N ILE A 92 -0.27 -9.32 -5.49
CA ILE A 92 -0.04 -10.75 -5.52
C ILE A 92 -0.66 -11.30 -6.79
N ILE A 93 0.12 -12.11 -7.50
CA ILE A 93 -0.26 -12.77 -8.76
C ILE A 93 -0.41 -14.26 -8.48
N ASP A 94 -1.57 -14.80 -8.85
CA ASP A 94 -1.87 -16.24 -8.82
C ASP A 94 -1.43 -16.92 -10.13
#